data_AF-A0AAU2RGD6-F1
#
_entry.id   AF-A0AAU2RGD6-F1
#
_cell.length_a   1.000
_cell.length_b   1.000
_cell.length_c   1.000
_cell.angle_alpha   90.00
_cell.angle_beta   90.00
_cell.angle_gamma   90.00
#
_symmetry.space_group_name_H-M   'P 1'
#
loop_
_entity.id
_entity.type
_entity.pdbx_description
1 polymer ?
#
loop_
_entity_poly.entity_id
_entity_poly.type
_entity_poly.pdbx_seq_one_letter_code
_entity_poly.pdbx_strand_id
1 'polypeptide(L)'
;MAASPANGDAPTRPVPYPGTPEGEVFHYTPEEAAGFLPWSALQLRRKAYARQIPYNDGAKRVSFTGRDIREISEMTAVRPLSETTQRRSA
;
A
#
# COMPACT_ATOMS: atom_id res chain seq x y z
N MET A 1 -8.26 19.68 -19.10
CA MET A 1 -7.25 18.65 -18.77
C MET A 1 -7.69 17.94 -17.50
N ALA A 2 -8.30 16.76 -17.59
CA ALA A 2 -8.58 15.91 -16.42
C ALA A 2 -7.97 14.54 -16.73
N ALA A 3 -6.99 14.13 -15.94
CA ALA A 3 -6.18 12.94 -16.20
C ALA A 3 -6.93 11.65 -15.80
N SER A 4 -7.10 10.79 -16.81
CA SER A 4 -7.15 9.32 -16.84
C SER A 4 -7.99 8.53 -15.81
N PRO A 5 -8.99 7.75 -16.25
CA PRO A 5 -9.61 6.70 -15.43
C PRO A 5 -8.71 5.47 -15.43
N ALA A 6 -8.16 5.10 -14.26
CA ALA A 6 -7.46 3.83 -14.12
C ALA A 6 -8.48 2.71 -13.89
N ASN A 7 -8.54 1.78 -14.85
CA ASN A 7 -9.27 0.52 -14.80
C ASN A 7 -9.23 -0.14 -13.41
N GLY A 8 -10.39 -0.51 -12.88
CA GLY A 8 -10.53 -1.17 -11.59
C GLY A 8 -11.68 -2.16 -11.58
N ASP A 9 -11.74 -3.08 -12.56
CA ASP A 9 -12.49 -4.33 -12.37
C ASP A 9 -11.61 -5.24 -11.50
N ALA A 10 -11.68 -5.03 -10.18
CA ALA A 10 -11.10 -5.90 -9.17
C ALA A 10 -12.14 -6.99 -8.81
N PRO A 11 -11.70 -8.21 -8.47
CA PRO A 11 -12.59 -9.35 -8.24
C PRO A 11 -13.64 -9.05 -7.16
N THR A 12 -14.85 -9.56 -7.39
CA THR A 12 -16.12 -9.34 -6.67
C THR A 12 -16.16 -9.83 -5.22
N ARG A 13 -15.02 -9.90 -4.52
CA ARG A 13 -14.94 -10.16 -3.09
C ARG A 13 -14.94 -8.83 -2.34
N PRO A 14 -15.75 -8.65 -1.28
CA PRO A 14 -15.65 -7.45 -0.45
C PRO A 14 -14.29 -7.46 0.25
N VAL A 15 -13.36 -6.66 -0.27
CA VAL A 15 -12.04 -6.46 0.35
C VAL A 15 -12.18 -5.29 1.33
N PRO A 16 -11.99 -5.52 2.65
CA PRO A 16 -12.06 -4.43 3.61
C PRO A 16 -10.96 -3.40 3.34
N TYR A 17 -11.16 -2.15 3.75
CA TYR A 17 -10.12 -1.13 3.62
C TYR A 17 -8.99 -1.44 4.63
N PRO A 18 -7.70 -1.39 4.25
CA PRO A 18 -6.60 -1.78 5.13
C PRO A 18 -6.48 -0.89 6.38
N GLY A 19 -7.10 0.29 6.39
CA GLY A 19 -7.20 1.17 7.54
C GLY A 19 -8.37 0.89 8.50
N THR A 20 -9.24 -0.10 8.22
CA THR A 20 -10.30 -0.53 9.16
C THR A 20 -9.81 -1.71 10.01
N PRO A 21 -10.39 -1.91 11.21
CA PRO A 21 -10.03 -3.05 12.07
C PRO A 21 -10.27 -4.41 11.38
N GLU A 22 -11.26 -4.51 10.49
CA GLU A 22 -11.48 -5.72 9.68
C GLU A 22 -10.37 -5.93 8.64
N GLY A 23 -9.80 -4.85 8.10
CA GLY A 23 -8.68 -4.89 7.17
C GLY A 23 -7.34 -5.25 7.82
N GLU A 24 -7.14 -4.94 9.10
CA GLU A 24 -5.91 -5.29 9.83
C GLU A 24 -5.67 -6.80 9.90
N VAL A 25 -6.73 -7.60 10.07
CA VAL A 25 -6.66 -9.07 10.12
C VAL A 25 -6.87 -9.74 8.76
N PHE A 26 -7.27 -8.97 7.75
CA PHE A 26 -7.50 -9.49 6.41
C PHE A 26 -6.17 -9.72 5.67
N HIS A 27 -6.10 -10.83 4.94
CA HIS A 27 -4.93 -11.17 4.13
C HIS A 27 -5.20 -10.82 2.67
N TYR A 28 -4.64 -9.69 2.24
CA TYR A 28 -4.66 -9.20 0.88
C TYR A 28 -3.65 -9.93 0.02
N THR A 29 -4.08 -10.37 -1.16
CA THR A 29 -3.17 -10.81 -2.21
C THR A 29 -2.40 -9.62 -2.79
N PRO A 30 -1.29 -9.85 -3.51
CA PRO A 30 -0.57 -8.78 -4.19
C PRO A 30 -1.43 -8.01 -5.22
N GLU A 31 -2.48 -8.64 -5.76
CA GLU A 31 -3.41 -8.03 -6.70
C GLU A 31 -4.35 -7.05 -5.99
N GLU A 32 -4.85 -7.42 -4.81
CA GLU A 32 -5.67 -6.54 -3.97
C GLU A 32 -4.83 -5.40 -3.38
N ALA A 33 -3.62 -5.70 -2.88
CA ALA A 33 -2.71 -4.71 -2.29
C ALA A 33 -2.26 -3.64 -3.32
N ALA A 34 -2.18 -3.98 -4.61
CA ALA A 34 -1.85 -3.04 -5.68
C ALA A 34 -2.90 -1.92 -5.84
N GLY A 35 -4.14 -2.14 -5.38
CA GLY A 35 -5.15 -1.08 -5.34
C GLY A 35 -4.89 -0.01 -4.28
N PHE A 36 -4.09 -0.33 -3.26
CA PHE A 36 -3.80 0.56 -2.12
C PHE A 36 -2.37 1.13 -2.15
N LEU A 37 -1.46 0.49 -2.88
CA LEU A 37 -0.04 0.82 -2.91
C LEU A 37 0.38 1.42 -4.27
N PRO A 38 1.46 2.21 -4.32
CA PRO A 38 1.94 2.83 -5.56
C PRO A 38 2.63 1.86 -6.54
N TRP A 39 2.53 0.55 -6.31
CA TRP A 39 3.22 -0.48 -7.08
C TRP A 39 2.26 -1.53 -7.63
N SER A 40 2.59 -2.08 -8.79
CA SER A 40 1.86 -3.20 -9.39
C SER A 40 2.01 -4.49 -8.57
N ALA A 41 1.07 -5.42 -8.72
CA ALA A 41 1.13 -6.75 -8.10
C ALA A 41 2.44 -7.50 -8.38
N LEU A 42 2.99 -7.35 -9.60
CA LEU A 42 4.27 -7.95 -9.98
C LEU A 42 5.44 -7.35 -9.19
N GLN A 43 5.45 -6.03 -9.02
CA GLN A 43 6.46 -5.33 -8.22
C GLN A 43 6.37 -5.71 -6.75
N LEU A 44 5.15 -5.81 -6.21
CA LEU A 44 4.91 -6.28 -4.83
C LEU A 44 5.45 -7.69 -4.62
N ARG A 45 5.15 -8.63 -5.53
CA ARG A 45 5.70 -9.99 -5.48
C ARG A 45 7.22 -9.99 -5.50
N ARG A 46 7.85 -9.26 -6.44
CA ARG A 46 9.31 -9.19 -6.56
C ARG A 46 9.95 -8.62 -5.29
N LYS A 47 9.39 -7.55 -4.73
CA LYS A 47 9.88 -6.92 -3.50
C LYS A 47 9.70 -7.81 -2.28
N ALA A 48 8.58 -8.52 -2.16
CA ALA A 48 8.35 -9.50 -1.10
C ALA A 48 9.34 -10.66 -1.17
N TYR A 49 9.53 -11.28 -2.35
CA TYR A 49 10.54 -12.35 -2.50
C TYR A 49 11.97 -11.86 -2.23
N ALA A 50 12.29 -10.62 -2.59
CA ALA A 50 13.55 -9.98 -2.26
C ALA A 50 13.66 -9.51 -0.80
N ARG A 51 12.62 -9.72 0.03
CA ARG A 51 12.53 -9.30 1.42
C ARG A 51 12.76 -7.80 1.64
N GLN A 52 12.35 -6.98 0.68
CA GLN A 52 12.47 -5.51 0.74
C GLN A 52 11.28 -4.83 1.43
N ILE A 53 10.16 -5.54 1.56
CA ILE A 53 8.91 -5.03 2.15
C ILE A 53 8.38 -6.07 3.14
N PRO A 54 7.62 -5.66 4.16
CA PRO A 54 6.91 -6.60 5.02
C PRO A 54 5.90 -7.40 4.19
N TYR A 55 5.87 -8.71 4.42
CA TYR A 55 4.91 -9.64 3.83
C TYR A 55 4.70 -10.82 4.76
N ASN A 56 3.53 -11.45 4.66
CA ASN A 56 3.23 -12.71 5.30
C ASN A 56 3.43 -13.87 4.31
N ASP A 57 4.04 -14.96 4.79
CA ASP A 57 4.06 -16.23 4.07
C ASP A 57 2.83 -17.06 4.49
N GLY A 58 1.69 -16.74 3.88
CA GLY A 58 0.45 -17.48 4.08
C GLY A 58 0.46 -18.75 3.22
N ALA A 59 0.97 -19.86 3.77
CA ALA A 59 1.02 -21.15 3.09
C ALA A 59 1.77 -21.11 1.74
N LYS A 60 3.02 -20.59 1.74
CA LYS A 60 3.89 -20.42 0.55
C LYS A 60 3.37 -19.43 -0.50
N ARG A 61 2.39 -18.60 -0.14
CA ARG A 61 1.92 -17.50 -0.98
C ARG A 61 2.17 -16.18 -0.25
N VAL A 62 2.74 -15.23 -0.98
CA VAL A 62 2.91 -13.86 -0.50
C VAL A 62 1.53 -13.24 -0.29
N SER A 63 1.26 -12.84 0.95
CA SER A 63 0.08 -12.06 1.33
C SER A 63 0.50 -10.84 2.15
N PHE A 64 -0.36 -9.84 2.20
CA PHE A 64 -0.17 -8.61 2.96
C PHE A 64 -1.34 -8.44 3.91
N THR A 65 -1.08 -8.00 5.13
CA THR A 65 -2.12 -7.55 6.06
C THR A 65 -2.39 -6.06 5.89
N GLY A 66 -3.49 -5.55 6.45
CA GLY A 66 -3.73 -4.10 6.48
C GLY A 66 -2.58 -3.33 7.14
N ARG A 67 -1.93 -3.94 8.14
CA ARG A 67 -0.74 -3.40 8.79
C ARG A 67 0.46 -3.33 7.84
N ASP A 68 0.73 -4.39 7.08
CA ASP A 68 1.83 -4.41 6.11
C ASP A 68 1.63 -3.32 5.04
N ILE A 69 0.40 -3.19 4.54
CA ILE A 69 0.05 -2.15 3.54
C ILE A 69 0.29 -0.76 4.11
N ARG A 70 -0.15 -0.49 5.34
CA ARG A 70 0.07 0.80 6.01
C ARG A 70 1.56 1.10 6.16
N GLU A 71 2.35 0.12 6.61
CA GLU A 71 3.79 0.29 6.79
C GLU A 71 4.48 0.60 5.45
N ILE A 72 4.11 -0.11 4.37
CA ILE A 72 4.63 0.15 3.02
C ILE A 72 4.23 1.56 2.54
N SER A 73 2.98 1.97 2.79
CA SER A 73 2.53 3.33 2.49
C SER A 73 3.35 4.37 3.23
N GLU A 74 3.67 4.14 4.51
CA GLU A 74 4.53 5.04 5.30
C GLU A 74 5.97 5.07 4.79
N MET A 75 6.53 3.94 4.37
CA MET A 75 7.88 3.86 3.76
C MET A 75 7.98 4.63 2.44
N THR A 76 6.89 4.68 1.68
CA THR A 76 6.83 5.35 0.36
C THR A 76 6.28 6.77 0.42
N ALA A 77 5.76 7.18 1.58
CA ALA A 77 5.20 8.50 1.77
C ALA A 77 6.27 9.59 1.64
N VAL A 78 6.26 10.30 0.50
CA VAL A 78 7.03 11.53 0.33
C VAL A 78 6.33 12.61 1.14
N ARG A 79 6.90 12.98 2.29
CA ARG A 79 6.38 14.11 3.07
C ARG A 79 6.75 15.40 2.35
N PRO A 80 5.79 16.34 2.17
CA PRO A 80 6.14 17.66 1.67
C PRO A 80 7.17 18.27 2.62
N LEU A 81 8.25 18.82 2.05
CA LEU A 81 9.26 19.56 2.80
C LEU A 81 8.51 20.69 3.51
N SER A 82 8.33 20.59 4.83
CA SER A 82 7.68 21.66 5.58
C SER A 82 8.41 22.94 5.28
N GLU A 83 7.69 23.93 4.73
CA GLU A 83 8.23 25.24 4.43
C GLU A 83 8.97 25.77 5.66
N THR A 84 10.28 25.84 5.56
CA THR A 84 11.11 26.63 6.48
C THR A 84 10.91 28.10 6.09
N THR A 85 9.74 28.63 6.42
CA THR A 85 9.33 30.03 6.27
C THR A 85 8.43 30.27 7.48
N GLN A 86 8.65 31.14 8.45
CA GLN A 86 9.57 32.25 8.65
C GLN A 86 9.29 32.72 10.09
N ARG A 87 10.13 32.35 11.07
CA ARG A 87 10.21 33.07 12.36
C ARG A 87 11.51 33.89 12.38
N ARG A 88 11.55 34.90 11.54
CA ARG A 88 12.46 36.05 11.67
C ARG A 88 11.64 37.32 11.42
N SER A 89 10.95 37.74 12.46
CA SER A 89 10.30 39.04 12.64
C SER A 89 9.68 39.00 14.04
N ALA A 90 9.97 39.89 14.98
CA ALA A 90 10.79 41.10 15.02
C ALA A 90 11.32 41.27 16.45
#